data_AF-A0A415YF99-F1
#
_entry.id   AF-A0A415YF99-F1
#
_cell.length_a   1.000
_cell.length_b   1.000
_cell.length_c   1.000
_cell.angle_alpha   90.00
_cell.angle_beta   90.00
_cell.angle_gamma   90.00
#
_symmetry.space_group_name_H-M   'P 1'
#
loop_
_entity.id
_entity.type
_entity.pdbx_description
1 polymer ?
#
loop_
_entity_poly.entity_id
_entity_poly.type
_entity_poly.pdbx_seq_one_letter_code
_entity_poly.pdbx_strand_id
1 'polypeptide(L)'
;MDKKRDLSIYRMQNAKDTLDTAKICMEYKRYKDSINRCYYAAFYAIKAVLALEGKDFKRHKDAELIVNQVEQYLVKMDINI
;
A
#
# COMPACT_ATOMS: atom_id res chain seq x y z
N MET A 1 -1.02 17.03 20.95
CA MET A 1 -1.23 15.95 19.96
C MET A 1 -0.52 16.37 18.68
N ASP A 2 0.45 15.58 18.23
CA ASP A 2 1.22 15.86 17.02
C ASP A 2 0.38 15.44 15.80
N LYS A 3 -0.28 16.41 15.16
CA LYS A 3 -1.18 16.18 14.02
C LYS A 3 -0.55 15.35 12.89
N LYS A 4 0.77 15.43 12.70
CA LYS A 4 1.49 14.63 11.69
C LYS A 4 1.53 13.15 12.08
N ARG A 5 1.79 12.88 13.36
CA ARG A 5 1.79 11.54 13.94
C ARG A 5 0.40 10.92 13.93
N ASP A 6 -0.63 11.68 14.27
CA ASP A 6 -2.02 11.20 14.22
C ASP A 6 -2.43 10.83 12.79
N LEU A 7 -2.10 11.68 11.81
CA LEU A 7 -2.34 11.40 10.39
C LEU A 7 -1.56 10.18 9.89
N SER A 8 -0.31 10.01 10.34
CA SER A 8 0.52 8.84 10.03
C SER A 8 -0.12 7.55 10.57
N ILE A 9 -0.53 7.54 11.84
CA ILE A 9 -1.19 6.40 12.47
C ILE A 9 -2.48 6.03 11.73
N TYR A 10 -3.33 7.01 11.43
CA TYR A 10 -4.57 6.79 10.67
C TYR A 10 -4.30 6.15 9.29
N ARG A 11 -3.34 6.69 8.53
CA ARG A 11 -2.98 6.14 7.21
C ARG A 11 -2.38 4.74 7.29
N MET A 12 -1.60 4.46 8.35
CA MET A 12 -1.06 3.13 8.59
C MET A 12 -2.18 2.14 8.97
N GLN A 13 -3.20 2.58 9.70
CA GLN A 13 -4.37 1.74 9.98
C GLN A 13 -5.10 1.37 8.68
N ASN A 14 -5.33 2.34 7.79
CA ASN A 14 -5.93 2.07 6.48
C ASN A 14 -5.10 1.06 5.66
N ALA A 15 -3.77 1.14 5.72
CA ALA A 15 -2.88 0.19 5.07
C ALA A 15 -3.09 -1.24 5.60
N LYS A 16 -3.17 -1.40 6.93
CA LYS A 16 -3.40 -2.69 7.59
C LYS A 16 -4.77 -3.27 7.24
N ASP A 17 -5.83 -2.48 7.34
CA ASP A 17 -7.20 -2.94 7.03
C ASP A 17 -7.32 -3.36 5.56
N THR A 18 -6.64 -2.64 4.66
CA THR A 18 -6.59 -2.98 3.24
C THR A 18 -5.83 -4.29 3.01
N LEU A 19 -4.70 -4.51 3.69
CA LEU A 19 -3.92 -5.74 3.62
C LEU A 19 -4.70 -6.94 4.18
N ASP A 20 -5.42 -6.77 5.28
CA ASP A 20 -6.25 -7.84 5.83
C ASP A 20 -7.37 -8.21 4.87
N THR A 21 -7.94 -7.23 4.16
CA THR A 21 -8.89 -7.52 3.08
C THR A 21 -8.22 -8.23 1.90
N ALA A 22 -6.96 -7.92 1.57
CA ALA A 22 -6.21 -8.63 0.54
C ALA A 22 -6.02 -10.11 0.89
N LYS A 23 -5.68 -10.42 2.15
CA LYS A 23 -5.57 -11.79 2.66
C LYS A 23 -6.88 -12.57 2.50
N ILE A 24 -8.01 -11.94 2.87
CA ILE A 24 -9.34 -12.52 2.64
C ILE A 24 -9.53 -12.78 1.14
N CYS A 25 -9.27 -11.81 0.26
CA CYS A 25 -9.39 -12.02 -1.18
C CYS A 25 -8.52 -13.19 -1.69
N MET A 26 -7.32 -13.36 -1.14
CA MET A 26 -6.42 -14.48 -1.46
C MET A 26 -7.03 -15.83 -1.04
N GLU A 27 -7.55 -15.94 0.18
CA GLU A 27 -8.19 -17.15 0.70
C GLU A 27 -9.38 -17.61 -0.18
N TYR A 28 -10.15 -16.64 -0.70
CA TYR A 28 -11.28 -16.90 -1.59
C TYR A 28 -10.90 -16.96 -3.09
N LYS A 29 -9.60 -17.06 -3.41
CA LYS A 29 -9.07 -17.14 -4.79
C LYS A 29 -9.48 -15.95 -5.68
N ARG A 30 -9.81 -14.80 -5.08
CA ARG A 30 -10.08 -13.53 -5.76
C ARG A 30 -8.77 -12.78 -6.01
N TYR A 31 -7.90 -13.37 -6.83
CA TYR A 31 -6.52 -12.90 -6.99
C TYR A 31 -6.41 -11.48 -7.54
N LYS A 32 -7.23 -11.10 -8.52
CA LYS A 32 -7.27 -9.72 -9.05
C LYS A 32 -7.57 -8.70 -7.96
N ASP A 33 -8.52 -9.02 -7.08
CA ASP A 33 -8.89 -8.14 -5.96
C ASP A 33 -7.82 -8.13 -4.87
N SER A 34 -7.18 -9.27 -4.60
CA SER A 34 -6.04 -9.38 -3.67
C SER A 34 -4.88 -8.48 -4.11
N ILE A 35 -4.46 -8.58 -5.38
CA ILE A 35 -3.36 -7.78 -5.95
C ILE A 35 -3.67 -6.29 -5.86
N ASN A 36 -4.87 -5.89 -6.26
CA ASN A 36 -5.32 -4.50 -6.18
C ASN A 36 -5.28 -3.99 -4.73
N ARG A 37 -5.72 -4.81 -3.76
CA ARG A 37 -5.66 -4.42 -2.34
C ARG A 37 -4.22 -4.37 -1.81
N CYS A 38 -3.34 -5.27 -2.20
CA CYS A 38 -1.91 -5.21 -1.86
C CYS A 38 -1.26 -3.91 -2.40
N TYR A 39 -1.58 -3.51 -3.62
CA TYR A 39 -1.19 -2.21 -4.20
C TYR A 39 -1.58 -1.06 -3.27
N TYR A 40 -2.86 -1.00 -2.86
CA TYR A 40 -3.36 0.14 -2.08
C TYR A 40 -2.86 0.11 -0.63
N ALA A 41 -2.66 -1.09 -0.06
CA ALA A 41 -2.03 -1.23 1.25
C ALA A 41 -0.61 -0.64 1.26
N ALA A 42 0.21 -0.96 0.25
CA ALA A 42 1.55 -0.40 0.11
C ALA A 42 1.50 1.12 -0.10
N PHE A 43 0.60 1.61 -0.95
CA PHE A 43 0.39 3.04 -1.18
C PHE A 43 0.06 3.79 0.12
N TYR A 44 -0.88 3.28 0.92
CA TYR A 44 -1.27 3.91 2.19
C TYR A 44 -0.16 3.86 3.24
N ALA A 45 0.62 2.77 3.29
CA ALA A 45 1.77 2.67 4.17
C ALA A 45 2.83 3.74 3.85
N ILE A 46 3.12 3.97 2.57
CA ILE A 46 4.06 5.02 2.15
C ILE A 46 3.50 6.41 2.47
N LYS A 47 2.20 6.65 2.25
CA LYS A 47 1.53 7.89 2.68
C LYS A 47 1.60 8.12 4.18
N ALA A 48 1.58 7.07 4.99
CA ALA A 48 1.73 7.16 6.43
C ALA A 48 3.14 7.62 6.83
N VAL A 49 4.18 7.08 6.19
CA VAL A 49 5.57 7.50 6.42
C VAL A 49 5.78 8.95 5.99
N LEU A 50 5.30 9.35 4.81
CA LEU A 50 5.43 10.73 4.33
C LEU A 50 4.72 11.75 5.22
N ALA A 51 3.62 11.36 5.88
CA ALA A 51 2.90 12.23 6.81
C ALA A 51 3.77 12.66 8.00
N LEU A 52 4.70 11.81 8.46
CA LEU A 52 5.65 12.15 9.53
C LEU A 52 6.57 13.32 9.12
N GLU A 53 6.92 13.38 7.84
CA GLU A 53 7.71 14.48 7.27
C GLU A 53 6.84 15.69 6.87
N GLY A 54 5.51 15.60 7.00
CA GLY A 54 4.58 16.62 6.50
C GLY A 54 4.51 16.68 4.98
N LYS A 55 4.89 15.60 4.29
CA LYS A 55 4.84 15.46 2.83
C LYS A 55 3.60 14.66 2.40
N ASP A 56 3.14 14.89 1.17
CA ASP A 56 2.12 14.07 0.52
C ASP A 56 2.41 13.98 -0.98
N PHE A 57 1.97 12.90 -1.61
CA PHE A 57 2.00 12.80 -3.06
C PHE A 57 0.99 13.80 -3.64
N LYS A 58 1.46 14.67 -4.53
CA LYS A 58 0.58 15.62 -5.23
C LYS A 58 -0.09 15.01 -6.46
N ARG A 59 0.39 13.87 -6.98
CA ARG A 59 -0.09 13.28 -8.25
C ARG A 59 -0.16 11.74 -8.22
N HIS A 60 -1.18 11.19 -8.88
CA HIS A 60 -1.43 9.75 -9.04
C HIS A 60 -0.26 8.97 -9.68
N LYS A 61 0.50 9.60 -10.60
CA LYS A 61 1.65 8.98 -11.30
C LYS A 61 2.78 8.49 -10.37
N ASP A 62 2.90 9.07 -9.18
CA ASP A 62 3.94 8.65 -8.24
C ASP A 62 3.61 7.28 -7.60
N ALA A 63 2.32 6.91 -7.56
CA ALA A 63 1.86 5.59 -7.11
C ALA A 63 2.07 4.50 -8.17
N GLU A 64 1.94 4.83 -9.47
CA GLU A 64 2.31 3.92 -10.57
C GLU A 64 3.80 3.56 -10.52
N LEU A 65 4.68 4.53 -10.22
CA LEU A 65 6.11 4.27 -10.08
C LEU A 65 6.42 3.31 -8.92
N ILE A 66 5.76 3.50 -7.78
CA ILE A 66 5.89 2.62 -6.60
C ILE A 66 5.43 1.20 -6.93
N VAL A 67 4.37 1.06 -7.71
CA VAL A 67 3.78 -0.25 -8.01
C VAL A 67 4.56 -0.98 -9.07
N ASN A 68 5.02 -0.29 -10.11
CA ASN A 68 5.99 -0.85 -11.04
C ASN A 68 7.25 -1.31 -10.30
N GLN A 69 7.68 -0.57 -9.28
CA GLN A 69 8.83 -0.97 -8.46
C GLN A 69 8.54 -2.25 -7.67
N VAL A 70 7.37 -2.35 -7.02
CA VAL A 70 6.97 -3.57 -6.28
C VAL A 70 6.80 -4.76 -7.21
N GLU A 71 6.16 -4.61 -8.36
CA GLU A 71 6.03 -5.65 -9.38
C GLU A 71 7.40 -6.17 -9.84
N GLN A 72 8.35 -5.27 -10.11
CA GLN A 72 9.73 -5.63 -10.48
C GLN A 72 10.46 -6.39 -9.37
N TYR A 73 10.18 -6.11 -8.09
CA TYR A 73 10.75 -6.85 -6.96
C TYR A 73 10.13 -8.24 -6.81
N LEU A 74 8.82 -8.38 -7.01
CA LEU A 74 8.11 -9.67 -6.93
C LEU A 74 8.55 -10.63 -8.05
N VAL A 75 8.73 -10.12 -9.27
CA VAL A 75 9.27 -10.90 -10.41
C VAL A 75 10.68 -11.42 -10.12
N LYS A 76 11.51 -10.65 -9.40
CA LYS A 76 12.86 -11.07 -9.00
C LYS A 76 12.90 -12.10 -7.87
N MET A 77 11.78 -12.34 -7.20
CA MET A 77 11.67 -13.27 -6.06
C MET A 77 11.04 -14.63 -6.45
N ASP A 78 10.91 -14.93 -7.75
CA ASP A 78 10.28 -16.16 -8.28
C ASP A 78 8.86 -16.43 -7.74
N ILE A 79 8.13 -15.38 -7.36
CA ILE A 79 6.71 -15.46 -7.02
C ILE A 79 5.92 -15.16 -8.29
N ASN A 80 5.58 -16.20 -9.05
CA ASN A 80 4.61 -16.09 -10.14
C ASN A 80 3.20 -15.86 -9.55
N ILE A 81 2.58 -14.74 -9.91
CA ILE A 81 1.15 -14.47 -9.68
C ILE A 81 0.36 -14.97 -10.89
#